data_AF-A0A960VBV0-F1
#
_entry.id   AF-A0A960VBV0-F1
#
_cell.length_a   1.000
_cell.length_b   1.000
_cell.length_c   1.000
_cell.angle_alpha   90.00
_cell.angle_beta   90.00
_cell.angle_gamma   90.00
#
_symmetry.space_group_name_H-M   'P 1'
#
loop_
_entity.id
_entity.type
_entity.pdbx_description
1 polymer ?
#
loop_
_entity_poly.entity_id
_entity_poly.type
_entity_poly.pdbx_seq_one_letter_code
_entity_poly.pdbx_strand_id
1 'polypeptide(L)'
;MNDPENPFTMRASEQIDNDSTFLRLFGDSFLEVLTPEFFLSKTHVFFSAPGAGKTTLFRIFTPNALLNIHTNRIHEQFSDLFRKLRELKVISNEKPEFLGIYLRCTNSFVDLD
;
A
#
# COMPACT_ATOMS: atom_id res chain seq x y z
N MET A 1 -32.12 8.15 15.37
CA MET A 1 -32.02 6.91 14.58
C MET A 1 -30.65 7.00 13.93
N ASN A 2 -29.66 6.29 14.46
CA ASN A 2 -28.31 6.35 13.91
C ASN A 2 -28.36 5.70 12.53
N ASP A 3 -27.91 6.44 11.50
CA ASP A 3 -27.68 5.86 10.18
C ASP A 3 -26.82 4.60 10.34
N PRO A 4 -27.08 3.52 9.60
CA PRO A 4 -26.20 2.36 9.61
C PRO A 4 -24.83 2.82 9.10
N GLU A 5 -23.89 3.04 10.02
CA GLU A 5 -22.53 3.39 9.68
C GLU A 5 -21.99 2.34 8.73
N ASN A 6 -21.58 2.78 7.55
CA ASN A 6 -21.10 1.88 6.52
C ASN A 6 -19.88 1.11 7.09
N PRO A 7 -19.92 -0.24 7.16
CA PRO A 7 -18.87 -1.05 7.78
C PRO A 7 -17.54 -0.98 7.01
N PHE A 8 -17.55 -0.53 5.76
CA PHE A 8 -16.33 -0.21 4.99
C PHE A 8 -15.69 1.12 5.41
N THR A 9 -16.45 2.02 6.04
CA THR A 9 -15.95 3.27 6.65
C THR A 9 -15.16 2.98 7.92
N MET A 10 -15.45 1.85 8.57
CA MET A 10 -14.78 1.40 9.80
C MET A 10 -13.34 0.89 9.56
N ARG A 11 -12.88 0.82 8.30
CA ARG A 11 -11.46 0.88 7.88
C ARG A 11 -10.48 0.06 8.73
N ALA A 12 -10.85 -1.16 9.13
CA ALA A 12 -10.04 -1.96 10.07
C ALA A 12 -8.58 -2.16 9.61
N SER A 13 -8.31 -2.25 8.30
CA SER A 13 -6.94 -2.36 7.75
C SER A 13 -6.21 -1.01 7.62
N GLU A 14 -6.93 0.11 7.55
CA GLU A 14 -6.34 1.47 7.60
C GLU A 14 -6.13 1.94 9.05
N GLN A 15 -6.85 1.35 10.02
CA GLN A 15 -6.68 1.55 11.48
C GLN A 15 -5.60 0.66 12.10
N ILE A 16 -4.99 -0.27 11.35
CA ILE A 16 -3.78 -0.94 11.84
C ILE A 16 -2.69 0.12 11.86
N ASP A 17 -2.54 0.85 12.97
CA ASP A 17 -1.50 1.88 13.10
C ASP A 17 -0.09 1.27 13.09
N ASN A 18 0.02 -0.03 13.39
CA ASN A 18 1.28 -0.75 13.42
C ASN A 18 1.61 -1.42 12.08
N ASP A 19 2.58 -0.85 11.37
CA ASP A 19 3.04 -1.38 10.08
C ASP A 19 3.54 -2.83 10.16
N SER A 20 4.11 -3.27 11.29
CA SER A 20 4.54 -4.66 11.45
C SER A 20 3.35 -5.64 11.44
N THR A 21 2.23 -5.28 12.07
CA THR A 21 1.00 -6.09 12.05
C THR A 21 0.37 -6.08 10.66
N PHE A 22 0.35 -4.92 9.99
CA PHE A 22 -0.13 -4.79 8.62
C PHE A 22 0.65 -5.72 7.68
N LEU A 23 1.98 -5.66 7.70
CA LEU A 23 2.82 -6.47 6.82
C LEU A 23 2.69 -7.97 7.06
N ARG A 24 2.42 -8.40 8.30
CA ARG A 24 2.15 -9.81 8.63
C ARG A 24 0.87 -10.35 7.99
N LEU A 25 -0.10 -9.49 7.76
CA LEU A 25 -1.38 -9.83 7.14
C LEU A 25 -1.38 -9.59 5.63
N PHE A 26 -0.37 -8.89 5.13
CA PHE A 26 -0.24 -8.54 3.72
C PHE A 26 0.33 -9.72 2.93
N GLY A 27 -0.49 -10.34 2.08
CA GLY A 27 -0.04 -11.34 1.12
C GLY A 27 0.61 -10.71 -0.12
N ASP A 28 1.59 -11.39 -0.70
CA ASP A 28 2.31 -10.95 -1.90
C ASP A 28 1.47 -11.05 -3.20
N SER A 29 0.44 -11.89 -3.22
CA SER A 29 -0.45 -12.11 -4.37
C SER A 29 -1.10 -10.82 -4.91
N PHE A 30 -1.36 -9.82 -4.07
CA PHE A 30 -1.90 -8.53 -4.50
C PHE A 30 -0.94 -7.76 -5.43
N LEU A 31 0.36 -8.03 -5.34
CA LEU A 31 1.38 -7.38 -6.16
C LEU A 31 1.47 -7.97 -7.58
N GLU A 32 0.84 -9.11 -7.85
CA GLU A 32 0.85 -9.74 -9.18
C GLU A 32 0.14 -8.90 -10.24
N VAL A 33 -0.76 -8.02 -9.83
CA VAL A 33 -1.49 -7.10 -10.72
C VAL A 33 -0.59 -5.97 -11.23
N LEU A 34 0.56 -5.74 -10.60
CA LEU A 34 1.48 -4.65 -10.91
C LEU A 34 2.64 -5.16 -11.77
N THR A 35 3.07 -4.33 -12.73
CA THR A 35 4.30 -4.54 -13.49
C THR A 35 5.33 -3.46 -13.13
N PRO A 36 6.64 -3.64 -13.37
CA PRO A 36 7.63 -2.60 -13.12
C PRO A 36 7.34 -1.29 -13.89
N GLU A 37 6.76 -1.39 -15.08
CA GLU A 37 6.42 -0.26 -15.95
C GLU A 37 5.18 0.51 -15.44
N PHE A 38 4.39 -0.11 -14.57
CA PHE A 38 3.19 0.49 -13.97
C PHE A 38 3.51 1.85 -13.33
N PHE A 39 4.65 1.96 -12.65
CA PHE A 39 5.05 3.18 -11.94
C PHE A 39 5.67 4.25 -12.85
N LEU A 40 5.98 3.93 -14.11
CA LEU A 40 6.60 4.85 -15.08
C LEU A 40 5.57 5.56 -15.97
N SER A 41 4.30 5.14 -15.90
CA SER A 41 3.22 5.69 -16.70
C SER A 41 2.57 6.92 -16.02
N LYS A 42 1.92 7.79 -16.81
CA LYS A 42 1.47 9.12 -16.33
C LYS A 42 0.36 9.05 -15.27
N THR A 43 -0.64 8.19 -15.41
CA THR A 43 -1.78 8.10 -14.47
C THR A 43 -2.54 6.78 -14.65
N HIS A 44 -2.94 6.13 -13.55
CA HIS A 44 -3.75 4.91 -13.55
C HIS A 44 -5.01 5.07 -12.69
N VAL A 45 -6.12 4.50 -13.16
CA VAL A 45 -7.39 4.46 -12.42
C VAL A 45 -7.71 3.03 -12.02
N PHE A 46 -7.95 2.79 -10.73
CA PHE A 46 -8.27 1.46 -10.20
C PHE A 46 -9.77 1.32 -9.89
N PHE A 47 -10.44 0.47 -10.66
CA PHE A 47 -11.82 0.06 -10.42
C PHE A 47 -11.84 -1.29 -9.71
N SER A 48 -12.51 -1.36 -8.57
CA SER A 48 -12.86 -2.64 -7.93
C SER A 48 -14.02 -2.45 -6.96
N ALA A 49 -14.55 -3.54 -6.42
CA ALA A 49 -15.62 -3.48 -5.43
C ALA A 49 -15.22 -2.65 -4.18
N PRO A 50 -16.19 -2.06 -3.47
CA PRO A 50 -15.96 -1.50 -2.14
C PRO A 50 -15.30 -2.55 -1.23
N GLY A 51 -14.29 -2.14 -0.45
CA GLY A 51 -13.60 -3.04 0.47
C GLY A 51 -12.59 -4.02 -0.15
N ALA A 52 -12.40 -4.05 -1.48
CA ALA A 52 -11.46 -4.95 -2.15
C ALA A 52 -9.96 -4.61 -1.95
N GLY A 53 -9.61 -3.83 -0.92
CA GLY A 53 -8.21 -3.63 -0.52
C GLY A 53 -7.36 -2.70 -1.38
N LYS A 54 -7.94 -1.80 -2.20
CA LYS A 54 -7.14 -0.82 -2.98
C LYS A 54 -6.23 0.05 -2.11
N THR A 55 -6.75 0.61 -1.03
CA THR A 55 -5.93 1.39 -0.10
C THR A 55 -4.82 0.53 0.48
N THR A 56 -5.16 -0.68 0.92
CA THR A 56 -4.22 -1.69 1.46
C THR A 56 -3.10 -2.01 0.46
N LEU A 57 -3.42 -2.23 -0.82
CA LEU A 57 -2.45 -2.47 -1.89
C LEU A 57 -1.44 -1.33 -1.98
N PHE A 58 -1.89 -0.08 -1.96
CA PHE A 58 -0.96 1.05 -2.05
C PHE A 58 -0.19 1.32 -0.76
N ARG A 59 -0.66 0.78 0.38
CA ARG A 59 -0.09 1.09 1.70
C ARG A 59 1.30 0.52 1.84
N ILE A 60 1.57 -0.58 1.15
CA ILE A 60 2.88 -1.21 1.15
C ILE A 60 3.98 -0.31 0.58
N PHE A 61 3.62 0.66 -0.27
CA PHE A 61 4.57 1.60 -0.85
C PHE A 61 4.86 2.80 0.04
N THR A 62 4.26 2.88 1.24
CA THR A 62 4.58 3.94 2.20
C THR A 62 6.00 3.78 2.77
N PRO A 63 6.67 4.87 3.15
CA PRO A 63 8.03 4.83 3.69
C PRO A 63 8.20 3.81 4.80
N ASN A 64 7.30 3.83 5.79
CA ASN A 64 7.43 2.97 6.96
C ASN A 64 7.24 1.49 6.63
N ALA A 65 6.30 1.15 5.72
CA ALA A 65 6.11 -0.22 5.27
C ALA A 65 7.37 -0.73 4.55
N LEU A 66 7.91 0.04 3.59
CA LEU A 66 9.11 -0.34 2.84
C LEU A 66 10.33 -0.48 3.74
N LEU A 67 10.53 0.43 4.71
CA LEU A 67 11.61 0.35 5.69
C LEU A 67 11.49 -0.87 6.60
N ASN A 68 10.29 -1.19 7.06
CA ASN A 68 10.06 -2.39 7.87
C ASN A 68 10.35 -3.68 7.10
N ILE A 69 9.90 -3.77 5.84
CA ILE A 69 10.21 -4.93 4.99
C ILE A 69 11.72 -5.03 4.76
N HIS A 70 12.39 -3.92 4.41
CA HIS A 70 13.83 -3.91 4.16
C HIS A 70 14.64 -4.28 5.41
N THR A 71 14.29 -3.75 6.58
CA THR A 71 14.95 -4.06 7.85
C THR A 71 14.81 -5.54 8.21
N ASN A 72 13.62 -6.11 7.98
CA ASN A 72 13.29 -7.49 8.35
C ASN A 72 13.47 -8.50 7.20
N ARG A 73 14.10 -8.12 6.08
CA ARG A 73 14.21 -8.91 4.84
C ARG A 73 14.85 -10.31 4.98
N ILE A 74 15.61 -10.53 6.06
CA ILE A 74 16.28 -11.81 6.35
C ILE A 74 15.30 -12.80 6.99
N HIS A 75 14.23 -12.32 7.62
CA HIS A 75 13.21 -13.18 8.21
C HIS A 75 12.35 -13.81 7.11
N GLU A 76 12.13 -15.11 7.21
CA GLU A 76 11.34 -15.92 6.27
C GLU A 76 9.96 -15.30 5.98
N GLN A 77 9.33 -14.71 7.00
CA GLN A 77 8.05 -14.02 6.86
C GLN A 77 8.03 -12.88 5.82
N PHE A 78 9.15 -12.21 5.59
CA PHE A 78 9.23 -11.05 4.68
C PHE A 78 10.02 -11.32 3.41
N SER A 79 10.63 -12.51 3.26
CA SER A 79 11.57 -12.80 2.17
C SER A 79 10.87 -12.81 0.81
N ASP A 80 9.70 -13.45 0.70
CA ASP A 80 8.91 -13.51 -0.53
C ASP A 80 8.37 -12.13 -0.91
N LEU A 81 7.84 -11.38 0.06
CA LEU A 81 7.35 -10.02 -0.15
C LEU A 81 8.47 -9.08 -0.60
N PHE A 82 9.65 -9.19 0.04
CA PHE A 82 10.85 -8.45 -0.35
C PHE A 82 11.29 -8.81 -1.77
N ARG A 83 11.31 -10.10 -2.13
CA ARG A 83 11.63 -10.55 -3.49
C ARG A 83 10.67 -9.94 -4.51
N LYS A 84 9.37 -9.96 -4.24
CA LYS A 84 8.35 -9.42 -5.15
C LYS A 84 8.50 -7.90 -5.34
N LEU A 85 8.76 -7.15 -4.27
CA LEU A 85 9.00 -5.71 -4.35
C LEU A 85 10.31 -5.38 -5.08
N ARG A 86 11.32 -6.25 -4.99
CA ARG A 86 12.54 -6.17 -5.79
C ARG A 86 12.28 -6.38 -7.28
N GLU A 87 11.46 -7.36 -7.65
CA GLU A 87 11.04 -7.60 -9.04
C GLU A 87 10.32 -6.37 -9.63
N LEU A 88 9.50 -5.71 -8.80
CA LEU A 88 8.82 -4.46 -9.14
C LEU A 88 9.72 -3.21 -9.15
N LYS A 89 11.02 -3.35 -8.82
CA LYS A 89 11.99 -2.24 -8.71
C LYS A 89 11.61 -1.17 -7.68
N VAL A 90 10.85 -1.55 -6.66
CA VAL A 90 10.39 -0.66 -5.57
C VAL A 90 11.42 -0.61 -4.43
N ILE A 91 12.12 -1.71 -4.19
CA ILE A 91 13.16 -1.85 -3.16
C ILE A 91 14.39 -2.49 -3.79
N SER A 92 15.59 -2.13 -3.33
CA SER A 92 16.88 -2.78 -3.62
C SER A 92 17.45 -3.48 -2.37
N ASN A 93 18.63 -4.10 -2.47
CA ASN A 93 19.25 -4.73 -1.30
C ASN A 93 19.73 -3.69 -0.28
N GLU A 94 20.01 -2.48 -0.76
CA GLU A 94 20.62 -1.39 -0.03
C GLU A 94 19.56 -0.47 0.58
N LYS A 95 18.47 -0.19 -0.15
CA LYS A 95 17.46 0.78 0.27
C LYS A 95 16.11 0.64 -0.49
N PRO A 96 15.03 1.27 0.00
CA PRO A 96 13.87 1.58 -0.84
C PRO A 96 14.25 2.51 -2.01
N GLU A 97 13.76 2.21 -3.21
CA GLU A 97 14.00 3.03 -4.43
C GLU A 97 12.77 3.86 -4.83
N PHE A 98 11.59 3.47 -4.33
CA PHE A 98 10.31 4.11 -4.61
C PHE A 98 9.64 4.56 -3.32
N LEU A 99 8.87 5.65 -3.39
CA LEU A 99 8.09 6.16 -2.26
C LEU A 99 6.67 6.51 -2.69
N GLY A 100 5.69 5.84 -2.10
CA GLY A 100 4.28 6.18 -2.23
C GLY A 100 3.89 7.27 -1.23
N ILE A 101 3.28 8.34 -1.75
CA ILE A 101 2.60 9.36 -0.93
C ILE A 101 1.10 9.28 -1.17
N TYR A 102 0.32 9.40 -0.09
CA TYR A 102 -1.13 9.45 -0.18
C TYR A 102 -1.61 10.90 -0.24
N LEU A 103 -2.25 11.25 -1.34
CA LEU A 103 -2.98 12.50 -1.48
C LEU A 103 -4.46 12.22 -1.25
N ARG A 104 -5.00 12.68 -0.11
CA ARG A 104 -6.43 12.60 0.15
C ARG A 104 -7.14 13.71 -0.62
N CYS A 105 -7.83 13.33 -1.68
CA CYS A 105 -8.70 14.23 -2.44
C CYS A 105 -10.11 14.25 -1.82
N THR A 106 -10.25 14.73 -0.58
CA THR A 106 -11.56 14.95 0.04
C THR A 106 -11.95 16.41 -0.11
N ASN A 107 -13.14 16.68 -0.66
CA ASN A 107 -13.80 17.98 -0.91
C ASN A 107 -13.14 19.20 -0.25
N SER A 108 -12.07 19.72 -0.85
CA SER A 108 -11.51 21.07 -0.63
C SER A 108 -10.50 21.37 -1.74
N PHE A 109 -10.96 21.38 -3.00
CA PHE A 109 -10.35 22.25 -4.02
C PHE A 109 -11.09 23.61 -4.05
N VAL A 110 -11.76 23.97 -2.96
CA VAL A 110 -12.54 25.22 -2.87
C VAL A 110 -11.61 26.42 -2.60
N ASP A 111 -10.42 26.20 -2.03
CA ASP A 111 -9.49 27.27 -1.67
C ASP A 111 -8.14 27.15 -2.42
N LEU A 112 -8.19 27.05 -3.75
CA LEU A 112 -7.05 27.39 -4.61
C LEU A 112 -7.39 28.69 -5.35
N ASP A 113 -7.47 29.78 -4.58
CA ASP A 113 -7.39 31.16 -5.06
C ASP A 113 -5.96 31.69 -4.89
#